data_AF-A0A7X9RWW4-F1
#
_entry.id   AF-A0A7X9RWW4-F1
#
_cell.length_a   1.000
_cell.length_b   1.000
_cell.length_c   1.000
_cell.angle_alpha   90.00
_cell.angle_beta   90.00
_cell.angle_gamma   90.00
#
_symmetry.space_group_name_H-M   'P 1'
#
loop_
_entity.id
_entity.type
_entity.pdbx_description
1 polymer ?
#
loop_
_entity_poly.entity_id
_entity_poly.type
_entity_poly.pdbx_seq_one_letter_code
_entity_poly.pdbx_strand_id
1 'polypeptide(L)'
;MHKYFFIFLTLLTHSLTAQECDTEITQKNWKYRVNLSTFISQKEGIDINPNKIYYDFMRMPIGVPFNYIDFIQIKEYKYKEIENNQLLYPAYEAYAKMKQDAFRKNIHINIRSSYRNLRTQQIVFNKHGASRAEKPGYSEHHLLTTIDIRYAGENTKLFLWLLNHAFDYGFVPTYYFRIEKNIRQESWHWRYVGEEAAQWFRCAWRNEINNEINRLSHTFGKI
;
A
#
# COMPACT_ATOMS: atom_id res chain seq x y z
N MET A 1 43.86 -27.21 33.52
CA MET A 1 43.17 -25.98 33.10
C MET A 1 41.99 -26.34 32.18
N HIS A 2 40.79 -26.52 32.75
CA HIS A 2 39.57 -26.79 31.98
C HIS A 2 38.95 -25.46 31.55
N LYS A 3 38.88 -25.21 30.24
CA LYS A 3 38.18 -24.04 29.68
C LYS A 3 36.73 -24.41 29.46
N TYR A 4 35.85 -23.84 30.28
CA TYR A 4 34.41 -23.85 30.06
C TYR A 4 34.08 -23.06 28.79
N PHE A 5 33.39 -23.71 27.86
CA PHE A 5 32.86 -23.07 26.66
C PHE A 5 31.51 -22.47 27.01
N PHE A 6 31.44 -21.13 27.15
CA PHE A 6 30.18 -20.43 27.29
C PHE A 6 29.45 -20.43 25.94
N ILE A 7 28.34 -21.16 25.84
CA ILE A 7 27.42 -21.07 24.72
C ILE A 7 26.63 -19.76 24.91
N PHE A 8 27.01 -18.74 24.16
CA PHE A 8 26.21 -17.53 24.01
C PHE A 8 25.01 -17.87 23.13
N LEU A 9 23.85 -18.09 23.74
CA LEU A 9 22.59 -18.23 23.03
C LEU A 9 22.21 -16.83 22.52
N THR A 10 22.56 -16.53 21.27
CA THR A 10 22.10 -15.31 20.61
C THR A 10 20.61 -15.45 20.33
N LEU A 11 19.81 -14.71 21.10
CA LEU A 11 18.42 -14.41 20.78
C LEU A 11 18.40 -13.75 19.39
N LEU A 12 17.89 -14.48 18.39
CA LEU A 12 17.60 -13.96 17.07
C LEU A 12 16.56 -12.83 17.21
N THR A 13 17.04 -11.60 17.12
CA THR A 13 16.22 -10.42 16.89
C THR A 13 15.38 -10.68 15.64
N HIS A 14 14.06 -10.57 15.77
CA HIS A 14 13.16 -10.69 14.62
C HIS A 14 13.54 -9.61 13.61
N SER A 15 14.03 -10.04 12.44
CA SER A 15 14.42 -9.14 11.36
C SER A 15 13.18 -8.55 10.70
N LEU A 16 12.95 -7.24 10.91
CA LEU A 16 11.96 -6.41 10.21
C LEU A 16 12.39 -6.09 8.76
N THR A 17 12.98 -7.06 8.05
CA THR A 17 13.62 -6.81 6.75
C THR A 17 12.84 -7.52 5.65
N ALA A 18 12.32 -6.72 4.71
CA ALA A 18 11.73 -7.20 3.47
C ALA A 18 12.69 -8.16 2.74
N GLN A 19 12.15 -9.23 2.19
CA GLN A 19 12.91 -10.23 1.47
C GLN A 19 13.22 -9.78 0.03
N GLU A 20 14.41 -10.13 -0.47
CA GLU A 20 14.71 -10.01 -1.90
C GLU A 20 13.88 -11.00 -2.74
N CYS A 21 13.10 -10.46 -3.67
CA CYS A 21 12.25 -11.19 -4.60
C CYS A 21 12.64 -10.77 -6.03
N ASP A 22 12.74 -11.73 -6.95
CA ASP A 22 13.20 -11.63 -8.36
C ASP A 22 14.14 -10.44 -8.71
N THR A 23 15.41 -10.78 -8.95
CA THR A 23 16.50 -9.84 -9.26
C THR A 23 16.34 -9.12 -10.60
N GLU A 24 15.56 -9.66 -11.56
CA GLU A 24 15.36 -9.01 -12.86
C GLU A 24 14.38 -7.82 -12.77
N ILE A 25 13.33 -7.96 -11.96
CA ILE A 25 12.31 -6.93 -11.74
C ILE A 25 12.90 -5.76 -10.95
N THR A 26 13.75 -6.03 -9.96
CA THR A 26 14.45 -5.00 -9.16
C THR A 26 15.36 -4.10 -10.00
N GLN A 27 15.94 -4.59 -11.09
CA GLN A 27 16.83 -3.81 -11.96
C GLN A 27 16.11 -2.87 -12.95
N LYS A 28 14.88 -3.19 -13.37
CA LYS A 28 14.12 -2.41 -14.37
C LYS A 28 13.64 -1.03 -13.89
N ASN A 29 13.91 -0.66 -12.65
CA ASN A 29 12.98 0.12 -11.85
C ASN A 29 13.19 1.65 -11.85
N TRP A 30 14.36 2.20 -12.18
CA TRP A 30 14.64 3.64 -11.98
C TRP A 30 14.09 4.56 -13.11
N LYS A 31 14.09 4.10 -14.36
CA LYS A 31 13.72 4.92 -15.54
C LYS A 31 12.22 5.18 -15.64
N TYR A 32 11.42 4.24 -15.14
CA TYR A 32 9.96 4.27 -15.09
C TYR A 32 9.37 5.24 -14.04
N ARG A 33 10.21 5.72 -13.12
CA ARG A 33 9.82 6.56 -11.97
C ARG A 33 9.81 8.06 -12.25
N VAL A 34 10.47 8.52 -13.32
CA VAL A 34 10.67 9.94 -13.63
C VAL A 34 9.51 10.54 -14.43
N ASN A 35 8.88 9.78 -15.32
CA ASN A 35 7.91 10.33 -16.28
C ASN A 35 6.60 10.83 -15.66
N LEU A 36 6.08 10.19 -14.59
CA LEU A 36 4.87 10.70 -13.93
C LEU A 36 5.14 11.76 -12.87
N SER A 37 6.40 11.87 -12.39
CA SER A 37 6.79 12.98 -11.54
C SER A 37 6.45 14.31 -12.20
N THR A 38 6.81 14.37 -13.49
CA THR A 38 6.51 15.46 -14.40
C THR A 38 5.01 15.66 -14.61
N PHE A 39 4.20 14.61 -14.73
CA PHE A 39 2.75 14.73 -14.98
C PHE A 39 1.97 15.27 -13.78
N ILE A 40 2.18 14.77 -12.57
CA ILE A 40 1.47 15.28 -11.38
C ILE A 40 1.98 16.69 -11.03
N SER A 41 3.28 16.94 -11.21
CA SER A 41 3.83 18.30 -11.12
C SER A 41 3.14 19.25 -12.11
N GLN A 42 2.92 18.82 -13.35
CA GLN A 42 2.21 19.60 -14.37
C GLN A 42 0.71 19.79 -14.08
N LYS A 43 0.02 18.75 -13.59
CA LYS A 43 -1.43 18.78 -13.37
C LYS A 43 -1.84 19.51 -12.09
N GLU A 44 -1.10 19.28 -11.01
CA GLU A 44 -1.45 19.77 -9.67
C GLU A 44 -0.52 20.90 -9.20
N GLY A 45 0.53 21.25 -9.98
CA GLY A 45 1.50 22.29 -9.61
C GLY A 45 2.43 21.88 -8.47
N ILE A 46 2.60 20.57 -8.23
CA ILE A 46 3.33 20.04 -7.08
C ILE A 46 4.75 19.65 -7.50
N ASP A 47 5.74 20.48 -7.20
CA ASP A 47 7.16 20.12 -7.28
C ASP A 47 7.61 19.52 -5.95
N ILE A 48 8.00 18.25 -5.98
CA ILE A 48 8.40 17.52 -4.78
C ILE A 48 9.90 17.41 -4.78
N ASN A 49 10.51 18.12 -3.82
CA ASN A 49 11.93 18.05 -3.61
C ASN A 49 12.35 16.58 -3.40
N PRO A 50 13.29 16.05 -4.21
CA PRO A 50 13.72 14.66 -4.11
C PRO A 50 14.24 14.22 -2.72
N ASN A 51 14.65 15.17 -1.88
CA ASN A 51 15.11 14.88 -0.52
C ASN A 51 13.96 14.74 0.50
N LYS A 52 12.71 15.00 0.11
CA LYS A 52 11.50 14.75 0.91
C LYS A 52 10.78 13.46 0.51
N ILE A 53 11.41 12.69 -0.36
CA ILE A 53 10.99 11.37 -0.79
C ILE A 53 11.19 10.40 0.37
N TYR A 54 10.10 9.83 0.85
CA TYR A 54 10.17 8.67 1.74
C TYR A 54 10.40 7.42 0.92
N TYR A 55 10.97 6.38 1.49
CA TYR A 55 11.17 5.12 0.78
C TYR A 55 10.26 4.04 1.40
N ASP A 56 9.61 3.26 0.56
CA ASP A 56 8.97 2.02 0.96
C ASP A 56 10.02 0.98 1.28
N PHE A 57 9.50 -0.14 1.72
CA PHE A 57 10.19 -1.36 2.07
C PHE A 57 10.95 -2.02 0.90
N MET A 58 10.67 -1.65 -0.34
CA MET A 58 11.42 -2.05 -1.54
C MET A 58 12.57 -1.07 -1.82
N ARG A 59 12.83 -0.13 -0.89
CA ARG A 59 13.67 1.06 -1.09
C ARG A 59 13.20 1.87 -2.31
N MET A 60 11.91 1.85 -2.60
CA MET A 60 11.30 2.65 -3.65
C MET A 60 10.68 3.89 -3.06
N PRO A 61 10.73 5.03 -3.74
CA PRO A 61 10.13 6.24 -3.21
C PRO A 61 8.60 6.09 -2.97
N ILE A 62 8.15 6.18 -1.71
CA ILE A 62 6.75 6.38 -1.33
C ILE A 62 6.44 7.86 -1.42
N GLY A 63 5.30 8.14 -2.03
CA GLY A 63 4.72 9.45 -2.11
C GLY A 63 4.55 9.83 -3.56
N VAL A 64 3.58 10.71 -3.78
CA VAL A 64 3.61 11.56 -4.95
C VAL A 64 5.01 12.19 -4.99
N PRO A 65 5.69 12.24 -6.15
CA PRO A 65 5.10 12.10 -7.47
C PRO A 65 5.47 10.74 -8.12
N PHE A 66 5.87 9.75 -7.30
CA PHE A 66 6.22 8.41 -7.74
C PHE A 66 4.99 7.51 -7.77
N ASN A 67 4.62 7.07 -8.97
CA ASN A 67 3.48 6.21 -9.18
C ASN A 67 3.91 4.89 -9.81
N TYR A 68 3.39 3.77 -9.31
CA TYR A 68 3.60 2.42 -9.89
C TYR A 68 2.81 2.24 -11.21
N ILE A 69 2.51 3.33 -11.92
CA ILE A 69 1.73 3.23 -13.16
C ILE A 69 2.48 2.50 -14.25
N ASP A 70 3.78 2.35 -14.19
CA ASP A 70 4.48 1.62 -15.24
C ASP A 70 4.20 0.10 -15.13
N PHE A 71 3.70 -0.37 -13.97
CA PHE A 71 3.08 -1.70 -13.79
C PHE A 71 1.59 -1.72 -14.20
N ILE A 72 1.02 -0.57 -14.54
CA ILE A 72 -0.37 -0.39 -14.95
C ILE A 72 -0.35 0.23 -16.35
N GLN A 73 -0.41 -0.57 -17.43
CA GLN A 73 -0.38 -0.01 -18.78
C GLN A 73 -1.56 0.95 -19.04
N ILE A 74 -1.35 2.27 -18.86
CA ILE A 74 -2.35 3.30 -19.08
C ILE A 74 -2.24 3.77 -20.52
N LYS A 75 -3.16 3.31 -21.37
CA LYS A 75 -3.29 3.82 -22.74
C LYS A 75 -3.92 5.21 -22.78
N GLU A 76 -4.89 5.45 -21.88
CA GLU A 76 -5.62 6.71 -21.75
C GLU A 76 -5.96 6.99 -20.29
N TYR A 77 -5.83 8.25 -19.87
CA TYR A 77 -6.20 8.66 -18.51
C TYR A 77 -7.72 8.77 -18.38
N LYS A 78 -8.35 7.68 -17.95
CA LYS A 78 -9.77 7.62 -17.62
C LYS A 78 -9.93 7.29 -16.13
N TYR A 79 -10.85 7.97 -15.47
CA TYR A 79 -11.26 7.63 -14.10
C TYR A 79 -12.77 7.38 -14.07
N LYS A 80 -13.22 6.68 -13.04
CA LYS A 80 -14.61 6.34 -12.78
C LYS A 80 -15.04 6.95 -11.46
N GLU A 81 -16.19 7.61 -11.47
CA GLU A 81 -16.88 8.05 -10.25
C GLU A 81 -17.67 6.89 -9.63
N ILE A 82 -17.62 6.81 -8.31
CA ILE A 82 -18.26 5.77 -7.49
C ILE A 82 -18.89 6.47 -6.28
N GLU A 83 -20.17 6.84 -6.36
CA GLU A 83 -20.77 7.75 -5.38
C GLU A 83 -19.93 9.05 -5.28
N ASN A 84 -19.45 9.40 -4.08
CA ASN A 84 -18.59 10.57 -3.84
C ASN A 84 -17.09 10.27 -3.96
N ASN A 85 -16.73 9.16 -4.61
CA ASN A 85 -15.37 8.66 -4.76
C ASN A 85 -14.95 8.61 -6.23
N GLN A 86 -13.64 8.59 -6.49
CA GLN A 86 -13.09 8.51 -7.83
C GLN A 86 -11.89 7.57 -7.84
N LEU A 87 -11.82 6.70 -8.86
CA LEU A 87 -10.69 5.81 -9.11
C LEU A 87 -10.27 5.82 -10.56
N LEU A 88 -8.97 5.73 -10.82
CA LEU A 88 -8.41 5.49 -12.14
C LEU A 88 -8.98 4.18 -12.68
N TYR A 89 -9.28 4.11 -13.98
CA TYR A 89 -10.06 3.03 -14.57
C TYR A 89 -9.53 1.62 -14.24
N PRO A 90 -8.22 1.32 -14.35
CA PRO A 90 -7.70 0.00 -13.98
C PRO A 90 -7.89 -0.31 -12.49
N ALA A 91 -7.72 0.68 -11.60
CA ALA A 91 -7.96 0.53 -10.17
C ALA A 91 -9.46 0.31 -9.87
N TYR A 92 -10.35 0.96 -10.62
CA TYR A 92 -11.78 0.75 -10.53
C TYR A 92 -12.18 -0.68 -10.94
N GLU A 93 -11.68 -1.17 -12.08
CA GLU A 93 -11.96 -2.54 -12.55
C GLU A 93 -11.49 -3.58 -11.53
N ALA A 94 -10.26 -3.41 -11.04
CA ALA A 94 -9.71 -4.26 -9.98
C ALA A 94 -10.55 -4.22 -8.70
N TYR A 95 -10.93 -3.02 -8.24
CA TYR A 95 -11.80 -2.85 -7.07
C TYR A 95 -13.16 -3.52 -7.28
N ALA A 96 -13.79 -3.34 -8.45
CA ALA A 96 -15.09 -3.91 -8.76
C ALA A 96 -15.05 -5.44 -8.74
N LYS A 97 -14.01 -6.04 -9.34
CA LYS A 97 -13.78 -7.49 -9.33
C LYS A 97 -13.55 -8.01 -7.90
N MET A 98 -12.64 -7.38 -7.15
CA MET A 98 -12.34 -7.71 -5.76
C MET A 98 -13.60 -7.64 -4.87
N LYS A 99 -14.40 -6.56 -5.01
CA LYS A 99 -15.65 -6.37 -4.28
C LYS A 99 -16.65 -7.48 -4.59
N GLN A 100 -16.78 -7.87 -5.86
CA GLN A 100 -17.72 -8.91 -6.27
C GLN A 100 -17.31 -10.29 -5.72
N ASP A 101 -16.02 -10.63 -5.78
CA ASP A 101 -15.50 -11.91 -5.27
C ASP A 101 -15.59 -12.00 -3.75
N ALA A 102 -15.26 -10.92 -3.04
CA ALA A 102 -15.48 -10.81 -1.60
C ALA A 102 -16.95 -11.01 -1.22
N PHE A 103 -17.87 -10.39 -1.97
CA PHE A 103 -19.30 -10.49 -1.71
C PHE A 103 -19.81 -11.93 -1.82
N ARG A 104 -19.31 -12.72 -2.77
CA ARG A 104 -19.60 -14.16 -2.89
C ARG A 104 -19.17 -14.97 -1.67
N LYS A 105 -18.25 -14.44 -0.85
CA LYS A 105 -17.78 -15.02 0.42
C LYS A 105 -18.40 -14.35 1.65
N ASN A 106 -19.47 -13.57 1.47
CA ASN A 106 -20.12 -12.78 2.52
C ASN A 106 -19.16 -11.75 3.18
N ILE A 107 -18.21 -11.24 2.42
CA ILE A 107 -17.29 -10.16 2.82
C ILE A 107 -17.67 -8.89 2.06
N HIS A 108 -17.96 -7.81 2.78
CA HIS A 108 -18.41 -6.55 2.17
C HIS A 108 -17.27 -5.53 2.12
N ILE A 109 -16.84 -5.17 0.91
CA ILE A 109 -15.81 -4.16 0.67
C ILE A 109 -16.45 -2.88 0.16
N ASN A 110 -16.46 -1.84 1.00
CA ASN A 110 -17.03 -0.53 0.65
C ASN A 110 -16.00 0.58 0.84
N ILE A 111 -15.91 1.47 -0.14
CA ILE A 111 -15.02 2.63 -0.09
C ILE A 111 -15.55 3.61 0.95
N ARG A 112 -14.68 4.04 1.87
CA ARG A 112 -14.91 5.16 2.78
C ARG A 112 -14.39 6.46 2.16
N SER A 113 -13.23 6.39 1.53
CA SER A 113 -12.52 7.54 0.95
C SER A 113 -11.60 7.04 -0.17
N SER A 114 -11.45 7.82 -1.23
CA SER A 114 -10.57 7.52 -2.37
C SER A 114 -9.88 8.81 -2.81
N TYR A 115 -9.97 9.24 -4.07
CA TYR A 115 -9.33 10.47 -4.52
C TYR A 115 -9.57 11.66 -3.58
N ARG A 116 -8.47 12.32 -3.22
CA ARG A 116 -8.48 13.60 -2.51
C ARG A 116 -7.69 14.59 -3.35
N ASN A 117 -8.28 15.72 -3.67
CA ASN A 117 -7.53 16.86 -4.20
C ASN A 117 -6.71 17.53 -3.08
N LEU A 118 -5.84 18.48 -3.44
CA LEU A 118 -4.99 19.22 -2.50
C LEU A 118 -5.76 19.85 -1.34
N ARG A 119 -6.88 20.52 -1.63
CA ARG A 119 -7.70 21.20 -0.62
C ARG A 119 -8.29 20.22 0.39
N THR A 120 -8.85 19.11 -0.09
CA THR A 120 -9.37 18.04 0.77
C THR A 120 -8.25 17.45 1.63
N GLN A 121 -7.07 17.23 1.05
CA GLN A 121 -5.92 16.72 1.79
C GLN A 121 -5.45 17.70 2.87
N GLN A 122 -5.47 19.01 2.60
CA GLN A 122 -5.13 20.04 3.59
C GLN A 122 -6.08 20.01 4.79
N ILE A 123 -7.38 19.84 4.55
CA ILE A 123 -8.38 19.71 5.61
C ILE A 123 -8.11 18.47 6.46
N VAL A 124 -7.85 17.32 5.82
CA VAL A 124 -7.55 16.07 6.53
C VAL A 124 -6.25 16.19 7.33
N PHE A 125 -5.20 16.75 6.74
CA PHE A 125 -3.91 16.95 7.40
C PHE A 125 -4.04 17.87 8.63
N ASN A 126 -4.71 19.02 8.48
CA ASN A 126 -4.92 19.96 9.59
C ASN A 126 -5.72 19.33 10.74
N LYS A 127 -6.67 18.45 10.41
CA LYS A 127 -7.51 17.78 11.41
C LYS A 127 -6.78 16.67 12.16
N HIS A 128 -5.94 15.89 11.46
CA HIS A 128 -5.41 14.64 12.01
C HIS A 128 -3.92 14.70 12.37
N GLY A 129 -3.17 15.67 11.81
CA GLY A 129 -1.74 15.83 12.00
C GLY A 129 -0.89 14.81 11.25
N ALA A 130 0.42 15.05 11.27
CA ALA A 130 1.40 14.29 10.47
C ALA A 130 1.52 12.81 10.86
N SER A 131 1.08 12.41 12.05
CA SER A 131 1.11 11.00 12.49
C SER A 131 -0.01 10.14 11.90
N ARG A 132 -0.98 10.76 11.23
CA ARG A 132 -2.21 10.12 10.74
C ARG A 132 -2.63 10.57 9.35
N ALA A 133 -1.90 11.51 8.75
CA ALA A 133 -2.20 12.03 7.43
C ALA A 133 -0.91 12.55 6.78
N GLU A 134 -0.73 12.21 5.51
CA GLU A 134 0.35 12.79 4.70
C GLU A 134 0.10 14.28 4.44
N LYS A 135 1.20 15.03 4.29
CA LYS A 135 1.15 16.43 3.86
C LYS A 135 0.41 16.55 2.51
N PRO A 136 -0.33 17.64 2.28
CA PRO A 136 -0.93 17.91 0.98
C PRO A 136 0.11 17.84 -0.14
N GLY A 137 -0.25 17.11 -1.18
CA GLY A 137 0.63 16.81 -2.30
C GLY A 137 1.50 15.59 -2.12
N TYR A 138 1.52 14.93 -0.95
CA TYR A 138 2.28 13.70 -0.70
C TYR A 138 1.39 12.46 -0.48
N SER A 139 0.07 12.66 -0.34
CA SER A 139 -0.86 11.56 -0.10
C SER A 139 -1.08 10.70 -1.34
N GLU A 140 -1.07 9.37 -1.17
CA GLU A 140 -1.42 8.41 -2.22
C GLU A 140 -2.85 8.61 -2.77
N HIS A 141 -3.74 9.22 -1.99
CA HIS A 141 -5.09 9.57 -2.45
C HIS A 141 -5.09 10.59 -3.59
N HIS A 142 -4.02 11.34 -3.83
CA HIS A 142 -3.92 12.20 -5.02
C HIS A 142 -3.84 11.41 -6.33
N LEU A 143 -3.50 10.12 -6.26
CA LEU A 143 -3.17 9.31 -7.45
C LEU A 143 -4.38 8.64 -8.11
N LEU A 144 -5.59 8.76 -7.53
CA LEU A 144 -6.80 8.03 -7.96
C LEU A 144 -6.67 6.50 -7.91
N THR A 145 -5.64 5.96 -7.27
CA THR A 145 -5.39 4.51 -7.17
C THR A 145 -5.65 3.95 -5.78
N THR A 146 -6.05 4.80 -4.83
CA THR A 146 -6.06 4.45 -3.41
C THR A 146 -7.47 4.47 -2.86
N ILE A 147 -7.78 3.50 -2.01
CA ILE A 147 -9.03 3.38 -1.27
C ILE A 147 -8.77 3.19 0.22
N ASP A 148 -9.50 3.95 1.03
CA ASP A 148 -9.76 3.61 2.42
C ASP A 148 -11.00 2.73 2.49
N ILE A 149 -10.87 1.52 3.03
CA ILE A 149 -11.95 0.53 3.11
C ILE A 149 -12.68 0.69 4.45
N ARG A 150 -14.00 0.84 4.39
CA ARG A 150 -14.85 0.97 5.57
C ARG A 150 -14.83 -0.32 6.38
N TYR A 151 -14.70 -0.19 7.70
CA TYR A 151 -14.68 -1.31 8.67
C TYR A 151 -13.52 -2.32 8.51
N ALA A 152 -12.52 -2.04 7.67
CA ALA A 152 -11.30 -2.83 7.57
C ALA A 152 -10.34 -2.48 8.73
N GLY A 153 -10.79 -2.71 9.95
CA GLY A 153 -9.95 -2.56 11.14
C GLY A 153 -8.98 -3.73 11.28
N GLU A 154 -7.88 -3.49 11.99
CA GLU A 154 -6.78 -4.45 12.16
C GLU A 154 -7.22 -5.80 12.74
N ASN A 155 -8.28 -5.83 13.54
CA ASN A 155 -8.82 -7.04 14.16
C ASN A 155 -10.18 -7.38 13.56
N THR A 156 -10.25 -7.53 12.24
CA THR A 156 -11.49 -7.88 11.53
C THR A 156 -11.30 -9.00 10.53
N LYS A 157 -12.37 -9.78 10.31
CA LYS A 157 -12.41 -10.79 9.25
C LYS A 157 -12.23 -10.18 7.85
N LEU A 158 -12.70 -8.94 7.67
CA LEU A 158 -12.48 -8.19 6.42
C LEU A 158 -10.99 -7.94 6.18
N PHE A 159 -10.25 -7.51 7.19
CA PHE A 159 -8.81 -7.29 7.04
C PHE A 159 -8.05 -8.61 6.78
N LEU A 160 -8.42 -9.70 7.45
CA LEU A 160 -7.89 -11.04 7.15
C LEU A 160 -8.15 -11.44 5.68
N TRP A 161 -9.35 -11.18 5.16
CA TRP A 161 -9.68 -11.45 3.75
C TRP A 161 -8.82 -10.62 2.80
N LEU A 162 -8.65 -9.33 3.10
CA LEU A 162 -7.81 -8.45 2.27
C LEU A 162 -6.35 -8.92 2.25
N LEU A 163 -5.78 -9.31 3.40
CA LEU A 163 -4.40 -9.84 3.45
C LEU A 163 -4.23 -11.14 2.63
N ASN A 164 -5.28 -11.95 2.47
CA ASN A 164 -5.20 -13.17 1.68
C ASN A 164 -5.37 -12.94 0.18
N HIS A 165 -6.18 -11.94 -0.21
CA HIS A 165 -6.71 -11.86 -1.58
C HIS A 165 -6.51 -10.52 -2.29
N ALA A 166 -6.36 -9.40 -1.58
CA ALA A 166 -6.32 -8.08 -2.23
C ALA A 166 -5.13 -7.92 -3.18
N PHE A 167 -4.00 -8.60 -2.89
CA PHE A 167 -2.83 -8.67 -3.75
C PHE A 167 -3.12 -9.28 -5.13
N ASP A 168 -4.07 -10.22 -5.21
CA ASP A 168 -4.46 -10.89 -6.45
C ASP A 168 -5.26 -9.96 -7.38
N TYR A 169 -5.70 -8.82 -6.86
CA TYR A 169 -6.34 -7.74 -7.61
C TYR A 169 -5.42 -6.51 -7.72
N GLY A 170 -4.14 -6.63 -7.37
CA GLY A 170 -3.20 -5.52 -7.49
C GLY A 170 -3.26 -4.49 -6.36
N PHE A 171 -3.91 -4.76 -5.23
CA PHE A 171 -3.97 -3.86 -4.08
C PHE A 171 -2.97 -4.24 -2.98
N VAL A 172 -2.32 -3.24 -2.40
CA VAL A 172 -1.34 -3.42 -1.30
C VAL A 172 -1.64 -2.50 -0.11
N PRO A 173 -1.40 -2.95 1.14
CA PRO A 173 -1.65 -2.15 2.34
C PRO A 173 -0.41 -1.31 2.73
N THR A 174 -0.14 -0.27 1.95
CA THR A 174 1.13 0.50 1.99
C THR A 174 1.53 1.00 3.39
N TYR A 175 0.58 1.53 4.16
CA TYR A 175 0.85 2.07 5.48
C TYR A 175 0.80 1.04 6.61
N TYR A 176 0.27 -0.16 6.39
CA TYR A 176 0.15 -1.15 7.46
C TYR A 176 1.49 -1.81 7.78
N PHE A 177 2.27 -2.15 6.74
CA PHE A 177 3.60 -2.74 6.91
C PHE A 177 4.73 -1.70 6.81
N ARG A 178 4.45 -0.41 6.60
CA ARG A 178 5.50 0.62 6.45
C ARG A 178 6.54 0.56 7.59
N ILE A 179 7.83 0.58 7.23
CA ILE A 179 8.96 0.54 8.17
C ILE A 179 9.10 1.86 8.94
N GLU A 180 8.82 2.98 8.27
CA GLU A 180 8.89 4.30 8.88
C GLU A 180 7.74 4.52 9.87
N LYS A 181 8.08 4.98 11.08
CA LYS A 181 7.12 5.17 12.18
C LYS A 181 6.46 6.56 12.21
N ASN A 182 6.64 7.36 11.15
CA ASN A 182 6.11 8.72 11.07
C ASN A 182 4.59 8.75 10.89
N ILE A 183 4.00 7.72 10.29
CA ILE A 183 2.55 7.54 10.17
C ILE A 183 2.18 6.21 10.82
N ARG A 184 1.05 6.19 11.52
CA ARG A 184 0.53 4.96 12.14
C ARG A 184 0.22 3.89 11.10
N GLN A 185 0.09 2.65 11.55
CA GLN A 185 -0.42 1.56 10.72
C GLN A 185 -1.90 1.79 10.37
N GLU A 186 -2.24 1.56 9.10
CA GLU A 186 -3.58 1.81 8.56
C GLU A 186 -4.08 0.57 7.81
N SER A 187 -4.74 -0.36 8.52
CA SER A 187 -5.31 -1.59 7.96
C SER A 187 -6.40 -1.37 6.90
N TRP A 188 -6.98 -0.18 6.89
CA TRP A 188 -8.01 0.22 5.93
C TRP A 188 -7.45 0.83 4.64
N HIS A 189 -6.19 1.24 4.61
CA HIS A 189 -5.61 1.98 3.47
C HIS A 189 -4.98 1.03 2.47
N TRP A 190 -5.56 0.93 1.28
CA TRP A 190 -5.12 0.03 0.22
C TRP A 190 -4.89 0.78 -1.08
N ARG A 191 -3.72 0.58 -1.69
CA ARG A 191 -3.35 1.21 -2.96
C ARG A 191 -3.28 0.18 -4.07
N TYR A 192 -3.90 0.48 -5.20
CA TYR A 192 -3.73 -0.25 -6.44
C TYR A 192 -2.38 0.10 -7.09
N VAL A 193 -1.59 -0.94 -7.36
CA VAL A 193 -0.26 -0.86 -7.99
C VAL A 193 -0.14 -1.78 -9.22
N GLY A 194 -1.21 -2.50 -9.58
CA GLY A 194 -1.17 -3.58 -10.57
C GLY A 194 -0.82 -4.93 -9.95
N GLU A 195 -1.27 -6.02 -10.57
CA GLU A 195 -1.14 -7.38 -10.02
C GLU A 195 0.34 -7.77 -9.82
N GLU A 196 1.20 -7.52 -10.82
CA GLU A 196 2.63 -7.87 -10.75
C GLU A 196 3.33 -7.18 -9.57
N ALA A 197 3.17 -5.86 -9.42
CA ALA A 197 3.75 -5.11 -8.33
C ALA A 197 3.17 -5.53 -6.96
N ALA A 198 1.88 -5.88 -6.89
CA ALA A 198 1.27 -6.35 -5.66
C ALA A 198 1.76 -7.74 -5.24
N GLN A 199 1.98 -8.66 -6.18
CA GLN A 199 2.59 -9.95 -5.88
C GLN A 199 4.05 -9.79 -5.42
N TRP A 200 4.78 -8.83 -6.00
CA TRP A 200 6.12 -8.51 -5.54
C TRP A 200 6.11 -7.94 -4.11
N PHE A 201 5.19 -7.01 -3.79
CA PHE A 201 4.95 -6.54 -2.42
C PHE A 201 4.68 -7.73 -1.48
N ARG A 202 3.76 -8.62 -1.86
CA ARG A 202 3.37 -9.80 -1.07
C ARG A 202 4.57 -10.71 -0.79
N CYS A 203 5.45 -10.90 -1.76
CA CYS A 203 6.67 -11.68 -1.62
C CYS A 203 7.65 -11.01 -0.63
N ALA A 204 7.90 -9.71 -0.81
CA ALA A 204 8.85 -8.97 0.02
C ALA A 204 8.44 -8.95 1.50
N TRP A 205 7.13 -8.88 1.79
CA TRP A 205 6.55 -8.88 3.14
C TRP A 205 5.97 -10.22 3.58
N ARG A 206 6.37 -11.31 2.93
CA ARG A 206 5.73 -12.60 3.12
C ARG A 206 5.67 -13.01 4.59
N ASN A 207 6.71 -12.75 5.36
CA ASN A 207 6.77 -13.13 6.77
C ASN A 207 5.78 -12.32 7.60
N GLU A 208 5.78 -10.99 7.47
CA GLU A 208 4.89 -10.08 8.19
C GLU A 208 3.42 -10.31 7.82
N ILE A 209 3.13 -10.46 6.53
CA ILE A 209 1.79 -10.78 6.03
C ILE A 209 1.34 -12.13 6.59
N ASN A 210 2.16 -13.18 6.51
CA ASN A 210 1.80 -14.50 7.02
C ASN A 210 1.62 -14.50 8.54
N ASN A 211 2.44 -13.76 9.27
CA ASN A 211 2.30 -13.62 10.73
C ASN A 211 0.95 -12.98 11.08
N GLU A 212 0.56 -11.93 10.36
CA GLU A 212 -0.72 -11.25 10.58
C GLU A 212 -1.92 -12.10 10.14
N ILE A 213 -1.81 -12.82 9.03
CA ILE A 213 -2.81 -13.81 8.60
C ILE A 213 -2.97 -14.90 9.67
N ASN A 214 -1.87 -15.43 10.19
CA ASN A 214 -1.89 -16.46 11.24
C ASN A 214 -2.55 -15.93 12.52
N ARG A 215 -2.13 -14.73 12.97
CA ARG A 215 -2.71 -14.05 14.13
C ARG A 215 -4.22 -13.89 14.01
N LEU A 216 -4.70 -13.41 12.87
CA LEU A 216 -6.13 -13.20 12.63
C LEU A 216 -6.89 -14.52 12.41
N SER A 217 -6.27 -15.52 11.81
CA SER A 217 -6.85 -16.84 11.60
C SER A 217 -7.14 -17.57 12.91
N HIS A 218 -6.39 -17.28 13.98
CA HIS A 218 -6.72 -17.77 15.32
C HIS A 218 -8.07 -17.26 15.83
N THR A 219 -8.49 -16.06 15.44
CA THR A 219 -9.75 -15.45 15.87
C THR A 219 -10.90 -15.76 14.91
N PHE A 220 -10.65 -15.68 13.60
CA PHE A 220 -11.71 -15.72 12.58
C PHE A 220 -11.77 -17.05 11.79
N GLY A 221 -10.86 -17.98 12.07
CA GLY A 221 -10.64 -19.18 11.27
C GLY A 221 -9.82 -18.89 10.01
N LYS A 222 -9.26 -19.95 9.41
CA LYS A 222 -8.64 -19.86 8.08
C LYS A 222 -9.74 -19.61 7.04
N ILE A 223 -9.43 -18.81 6.03
CA ILE A 223 -10.31 -18.47 4.92
C ILE A 223 -9.68 -18.83 3.58
#